data_AF-A0A960Q669-F1
#
_entry.id   AF-A0A960Q669-F1
#
_cell.length_a   1.000
_cell.length_b   1.000
_cell.length_c   1.000
_cell.angle_alpha   90.00
_cell.angle_beta   90.00
_cell.angle_gamma   90.00
#
_symmetry.space_group_name_H-M   'P 1'
#
loop_
_entity.id
_entity.type
_entity.pdbx_description
1 polymer ?
#
loop_
_entity_poly.entity_id
_entity_poly.type
_entity_poly.pdbx_seq_one_letter_code
_entity_poly.pdbx_strand_id
1 'polypeptide(L)'
;MNLLPLATTIAEAFLILESSGDEEINPDTAVRGMENLCSILLTLSMEDQKRLRQIFYQIESSSSDSGYKIFIKELPNMIGLAS
;
A
#
# COMPACT_ATOMS: atom_id res chain seq x y z
N MET A 1 10.54 -16.89 -4.31
CA MET A 1 10.71 -15.85 -3.27
C MET A 1 9.34 -15.49 -2.74
N ASN A 2 9.17 -15.42 -1.41
CA ASN A 2 7.90 -14.98 -0.81
C ASN A 2 7.82 -13.44 -0.90
N LEU A 3 6.83 -12.92 -1.61
CA LEU A 3 6.64 -11.47 -1.79
C LEU A 3 5.81 -10.83 -0.67
N LEU A 4 5.24 -11.64 0.24
CA LEU A 4 4.41 -11.18 1.34
C LEU A 4 5.12 -10.13 2.21
N PRO A 5 6.38 -10.33 2.67
CA PRO A 5 7.04 -9.32 3.50
C PRO A 5 7.24 -7.98 2.77
N LEU A 6 7.55 -8.02 1.47
CA LEU A 6 7.71 -6.81 0.67
C LEU A 6 6.39 -6.06 0.51
N ALA A 7 5.31 -6.77 0.20
CA ALA A 7 3.98 -6.18 0.12
C ALA A 7 3.54 -5.60 1.48
N THR A 8 3.82 -6.30 2.58
CA THR A 8 3.57 -5.77 3.93
C THR A 8 4.37 -4.49 4.17
N THR A 9 5.66 -4.44 3.83
CA THR A 9 6.45 -3.20 3.97
C THR A 9 5.87 -2.04 3.17
N ILE A 10 5.40 -2.29 1.95
CA ILE A 10 4.72 -1.27 1.14
C ILE A 10 3.46 -0.78 1.85
N ALA A 11 2.62 -1.70 2.32
CA ALA A 11 1.40 -1.35 3.07
C ALA A 11 1.68 -0.53 4.32
N GLU A 12 2.66 -0.93 5.14
CA GLU A 12 3.07 -0.18 6.33
C GLU A 12 3.58 1.22 5.98
N ALA A 13 4.32 1.37 4.88
CA ALA A 13 4.79 2.68 4.43
C ALA A 13 3.63 3.60 4.07
N PHE A 14 2.64 3.13 3.30
CA PHE A 14 1.44 3.92 3.00
C PHE A 14 0.63 4.21 4.27
N LEU A 15 0.50 3.25 5.19
CA LEU A 15 -0.23 3.47 6.43
C LEU A 15 0.41 4.57 7.28
N ILE A 16 1.73 4.56 7.41
CA ILE A 16 2.47 5.61 8.14
C ILE A 16 2.22 6.97 7.49
N LEU A 17 2.38 7.08 6.17
CA LEU A 17 2.20 8.35 5.47
C LEU A 17 0.76 8.88 5.53
N GLU A 18 -0.23 8.00 5.53
CA GLU A 18 -1.65 8.36 5.58
C GLU A 18 -2.14 8.67 7.01
N SER A 19 -1.60 7.98 8.02
CA SER A 19 -2.08 8.10 9.41
C SER A 19 -1.25 9.05 10.27
N SER A 20 -0.08 9.48 9.82
CA SER A 20 0.73 10.47 10.52
C SER A 20 0.04 11.82 10.57
N GLY A 21 0.07 12.44 11.75
CA GLY A 21 -0.44 13.79 11.93
C GLY A 21 0.48 14.84 11.32
N ASP A 22 -0.06 16.04 11.05
CA ASP A 22 0.66 17.17 10.43
C ASP A 22 1.95 17.57 11.19
N GLU A 23 1.99 17.34 12.51
CA GLU A 23 3.14 17.61 13.38
C GLU A 23 4.23 16.52 13.33
N GLU A 24 3.91 15.33 12.81
CA GLU A 24 4.83 14.19 12.68
C GLU A 24 5.49 14.16 11.30
N ILE A 25 4.68 14.28 10.24
CA ILE A 25 5.13 14.33 8.86
C ILE A 25 4.45 15.52 8.19
N ASN A 26 5.26 16.40 7.60
CA ASN A 26 4.74 17.50 6.80
C ASN A 26 3.80 16.94 5.69
N PRO A 27 2.55 17.40 5.59
CA PRO A 27 1.56 16.81 4.67
C PRO A 27 2.01 16.80 3.20
N ASP A 28 2.67 17.86 2.73
CA ASP A 28 3.18 17.91 1.36
C ASP A 28 4.28 16.86 1.11
N THR A 29 5.05 16.55 2.15
CA THR A 29 6.07 15.50 2.10
C THR A 29 5.43 14.11 2.09
N ALA A 30 4.37 13.90 2.88
CA ALA A 30 3.62 12.65 2.89
C ALA A 30 2.99 12.36 1.52
N VAL A 31 2.27 13.35 0.97
CA VAL A 31 1.66 13.27 -0.37
C VAL A 31 2.70 12.96 -1.43
N ARG A 32 3.81 13.72 -1.47
CA ARG A 32 4.89 13.48 -2.44
C ARG A 32 5.52 12.09 -2.29
N GLY A 33 5.67 11.60 -1.06
CA GLY A 33 6.15 10.26 -0.77
C GLY A 33 5.24 9.20 -1.36
N MET A 34 3.93 9.30 -1.11
CA MET A 34 2.92 8.39 -1.64
C MET A 34 2.87 8.43 -3.18
N GLU A 35 2.89 9.62 -3.79
CA GLU A 35 2.92 9.78 -5.25
C GLU A 35 4.13 9.08 -5.90
N ASN A 36 5.32 9.25 -5.31
CA ASN A 36 6.53 8.59 -5.78
C ASN A 36 6.44 7.06 -5.67
N LEU A 37 5.95 6.55 -4.53
CA LEU A 37 5.74 5.12 -4.33
C LEU A 37 4.74 4.56 -5.35
N CYS A 38 3.61 5.23 -5.55
CA CYS A 38 2.62 4.87 -6.57
C CYS A 38 3.25 4.83 -7.96
N SER A 39 3.99 5.87 -8.35
CA SER A 39 4.66 5.94 -9.66
C SER A 39 5.61 4.76 -9.88
N ILE A 40 6.42 4.41 -8.88
CA ILE A 40 7.34 3.26 -8.95
C ILE A 40 6.56 1.95 -9.09
N LEU A 41 5.52 1.74 -8.27
CA LEU A 41 4.72 0.51 -8.30
C LEU A 41 3.97 0.34 -9.64
N LEU A 42 3.57 1.44 -10.27
CA LEU A 42 2.91 1.42 -11.58
C LEU A 42 3.88 1.10 -12.74
N THR A 43 5.18 1.06 -12.52
CA THR A 43 6.16 0.55 -13.51
C THR A 43 6.16 -0.97 -13.62
N LEU A 44 5.52 -1.67 -12.67
CA LEU A 44 5.35 -3.13 -12.71
C LEU A 44 4.53 -3.55 -13.93
N SER A 45 4.81 -4.76 -14.43
CA SER A 45 3.98 -5.38 -15.46
C SER A 45 2.54 -5.54 -14.97
N MET A 46 1.58 -5.59 -15.90
CA MET A 46 0.17 -5.80 -15.53
C MET A 46 -0.03 -7.10 -14.71
N GLU A 47 0.73 -8.15 -15.01
CA GLU A 47 0.71 -9.40 -14.26
C GLU A 47 1.22 -9.21 -12.83
N ASP A 48 2.33 -8.51 -12.65
CA ASP A 48 2.91 -8.23 -11.35
C ASP A 48 2.03 -7.30 -10.50
N GLN A 49 1.35 -6.32 -11.12
CA GLN A 49 0.39 -5.47 -10.43
C GLN A 49 -0.80 -6.29 -9.88
N LYS A 50 -1.36 -7.20 -10.68
CA LYS A 50 -2.44 -8.09 -10.25
C LYS A 50 -1.97 -9.01 -9.13
N ARG A 51 -0.74 -9.53 -9.23
CA ARG A 51 -0.13 -10.36 -8.19
C ARG A 51 0.05 -9.59 -6.89
N LEU A 52 0.54 -8.35 -6.94
CA LEU A 52 0.68 -7.49 -5.78
C LEU A 52 -0.69 -7.20 -5.12
N ARG A 53 -1.71 -6.88 -5.93
CA ARG A 53 -3.11 -6.72 -5.45
C ARG A 53 -3.59 -7.96 -4.69
N GLN A 54 -3.36 -9.16 -5.22
CA GLN A 54 -3.74 -10.40 -4.55
C GLN A 54 -3.01 -10.60 -3.22
N ILE A 55 -1.73 -10.21 -3.14
CA ILE A 55 -0.97 -10.29 -1.89
C ILE A 55 -1.53 -9.32 -0.85
N PHE A 56 -1.96 -8.12 -1.24
CA PHE A 56 -2.66 -7.22 -0.31
C PHE A 56 -3.95 -7.84 0.22
N TYR A 57 -4.75 -8.51 -0.61
CA TYR A 57 -5.93 -9.25 -0.11
C TYR A 57 -5.58 -10.43 0.80
N GLN A 58 -4.44 -11.09 0.58
CA GLN A 58 -3.94 -12.08 1.51
C GLN A 58 -3.60 -11.45 2.88
N ILE A 59 -2.93 -10.30 2.89
CA ILE A 59 -2.61 -9.55 4.12
C ILE A 59 -3.91 -9.18 4.86
N GLU A 60 -4.88 -8.60 4.16
CA GLU A 60 -6.20 -8.27 4.72
C GLU A 60 -6.86 -9.48 5.37
N SER A 61 -6.91 -10.61 4.67
CA SER A 61 -7.56 -11.83 5.16
C SER A 61 -6.89 -12.39 6.42
N SER A 62 -5.58 -12.14 6.59
CA SER A 62 -4.78 -12.62 7.73
C SER A 62 -4.79 -11.69 8.94
N SER A 63 -5.21 -10.43 8.78
CA SER A 63 -5.26 -9.48 9.89
C SER A 63 -6.51 -9.67 10.75
N SER A 64 -6.35 -9.46 12.06
CA SER A 64 -7.44 -9.38 13.04
C SER A 64 -7.87 -7.93 13.33
N ASP A 65 -7.10 -6.93 12.92
CA ASP A 65 -7.39 -5.51 13.15
C ASP A 65 -8.35 -4.97 12.08
N SER A 66 -9.54 -4.52 12.48
CA SER A 66 -10.58 -4.09 11.55
C SER A 66 -10.23 -2.83 10.76
N GLY A 67 -9.50 -1.88 11.36
CA GLY A 67 -9.08 -0.65 10.70
C GLY A 67 -8.04 -0.94 9.63
N TYR A 68 -7.03 -1.73 9.99
CA TYR A 68 -5.99 -2.20 9.08
C TYR A 68 -6.58 -2.99 7.92
N LYS A 69 -7.57 -3.86 8.16
CA LYS A 69 -8.24 -4.59 7.07
C LYS A 69 -8.89 -3.67 6.05
N ILE A 70 -9.60 -2.64 6.51
CA ILE A 70 -10.24 -1.66 5.62
C ILE A 70 -9.17 -0.95 4.79
N PHE A 71 -8.10 -0.47 5.44
CA PHE A 71 -7.00 0.21 4.76
C PHE A 71 -6.35 -0.69 3.69
N ILE A 72 -5.95 -1.91 4.04
CA ILE A 72 -5.28 -2.84 3.11
C ILE A 72 -6.20 -3.22 1.95
N LYS A 73 -7.50 -3.35 2.20
CA LYS A 73 -8.47 -3.65 1.14
C LYS A 73 -8.56 -2.55 0.08
N GLU A 74 -8.49 -1.30 0.50
CA GLU A 74 -8.59 -0.13 -0.39
C GLU A 74 -7.24 0.26 -1.02
N LEU A 75 -6.12 -0.08 -0.38
CA LEU A 75 -4.77 0.29 -0.82
C LEU A 75 -4.47 -0.02 -2.30
N PRO A 76 -4.82 -1.20 -2.88
CA PRO A 76 -4.59 -1.46 -4.30
C PRO A 76 -5.28 -0.46 -5.23
N ASN A 77 -6.45 0.04 -4.82
CA ASN A 77 -7.22 1.02 -5.58
C ASN A 77 -6.63 2.42 -5.41
N MET A 78 -6.19 2.78 -4.20
CA MET A 78 -5.48 4.04 -3.94
C MET A 78 -4.20 4.16 -4.78
N ILE A 79 -3.45 3.06 -4.93
CA ILE A 79 -2.25 3.00 -5.77
C ILE A 79 -2.58 3.01 -7.27
N GLY A 80 -3.78 2.56 -7.66
CA GLY A 80 -4.19 2.42 -9.06
C GLY A 80 -3.70 1.13 -9.72
N LEU A 81 -3.46 0.06 -8.95
CA LEU A 81 -2.99 -1.22 -9.49
C LEU A 81 -4.04 -1.85 -10.43
N ALA A 82 -3.58 -2.59 -11.44
CA ALA A 82 -4.45 -3.37 -12.31
C ALA A 82 -5.37 -4.35 -11.54
N SER A 83 -6.59 -4.53 -12.06
CA SER A 83 -7.63 -5.45 -11.54
C SER A 83 -7.49 -6.87 -12.06
#